data_AF-A0A084IG85-F1
#
_entry.id   AF-A0A084IG85-F1
#
_cell.length_a   1.000
_cell.length_b   1.000
_cell.length_c   1.000
_cell.angle_alpha   90.00
_cell.angle_beta   90.00
_cell.angle_gamma   90.00
#
_symmetry.space_group_name_H-M   'P 1'
#
loop_
_entity.id
_entity.type
_entity.pdbx_description
1 polymer ?
#
loop_
_entity_poly.entity_id
_entity_poly.type
_entity_poly.pdbx_seq_one_letter_code
_entity_poly.pdbx_strand_id
1 'polypeptide(L)' 'MPAAKTATLTFRIDPSVKEGLRVIAEREHRSLANTMEMLIRDHCDRNGIVIPEQGTLFDKALKPAEPDT' A
#
# COMPACT_ATOMS: atom_id res chain seq x y z
N MET A 1 -5.45 19.52 -5.83
CA MET A 1 -4.45 18.48 -5.54
C MET A 1 -4.59 17.44 -6.62
N PRO A 2 -3.52 17.03 -7.34
CA PRO A 2 -3.63 15.96 -8.33
C PRO A 2 -4.13 14.68 -7.65
N ALA A 3 -5.01 13.93 -8.33
CA ALA A 3 -5.49 12.65 -7.81
C ALA A 3 -4.30 11.70 -7.60
N ALA A 4 -4.22 11.09 -6.41
CA ALA A 4 -3.20 10.11 -6.10
C ALA A 4 -3.29 8.93 -7.08
N LYS A 5 -2.14 8.49 -7.61
CA LYS A 5 -2.09 7.34 -8.51
C LYS A 5 -2.22 6.07 -7.68
N THR A 6 -3.23 5.26 -7.98
CA THR A 6 -3.46 3.97 -7.30
C THR A 6 -2.99 2.81 -8.16
N ALA A 7 -2.35 1.81 -7.55
CA ALA A 7 -2.00 0.55 -8.18
C ALA A 7 -2.86 -0.59 -7.61
N THR A 8 -3.25 -1.55 -8.45
CA THR A 8 -4.04 -2.71 -8.02
C THR A 8 -3.14 -3.81 -7.44
N LEU A 9 -3.50 -4.33 -6.27
CA LEU A 9 -2.80 -5.43 -5.60
C LEU A 9 -3.76 -6.60 -5.38
N THR A 10 -3.46 -7.76 -5.95
CA THR A 10 -4.26 -8.99 -5.83
C THR A 10 -3.62 -9.93 -4.83
N PHE A 11 -4.38 -10.32 -3.80
CA PHE A 11 -3.92 -11.25 -2.77
C PHE A 11 -4.64 -12.61 -2.87
N ARG A 12 -3.89 -13.68 -2.61
CA ARG A 12 -4.46 -14.97 -2.22
C ARG A 12 -4.19 -15.15 -0.73
N ILE A 13 -5.26 -15.17 0.06
CA ILE A 13 -5.20 -15.30 1.52
C ILE A 13 -6.23 -16.30 1.98
N ASP A 14 -6.02 -16.82 3.19
CA ASP A 14 -6.97 -17.69 3.86
C ASP A 14 -8.34 -16.99 4.04
N PRO A 15 -9.47 -17.69 3.81
CA PRO A 15 -10.80 -17.10 3.92
C PRO A 15 -11.13 -16.59 5.32
N SER A 16 -10.63 -17.21 6.39
CA SER A 16 -10.84 -16.74 7.76
C SER A 16 -10.08 -15.43 8.02
N VAL A 17 -8.89 -15.27 7.43
CA VAL A 17 -8.14 -13.99 7.49
C VAL A 17 -8.86 -12.88 6.74
N LYS A 18 -9.42 -13.19 5.56
CA LYS A 18 -10.25 -12.23 4.81
C LYS A 18 -11.45 -11.75 5.64
N GLU A 19 -12.09 -12.65 6.38
CA GLU A 19 -13.23 -12.27 7.22
C GLU A 19 -12.81 -11.42 8.41
N GLY A 20 -11.67 -11.73 9.03
CA GLY A 20 -11.08 -10.85 10.05
C GLY A 20 -10.85 -9.43 9.53
N LEU A 21 -10.29 -9.29 8.32
CA LEU A 21 -10.10 -7.99 7.67
C LEU A 21 -11.43 -7.27 7.42
N ARG A 22 -12.48 -8.00 7.01
CA ARG A 22 -13.82 -7.44 6.81
C ARG A 22 -14.40 -6.88 8.10
N VAL A 23 -14.30 -7.62 9.21
CA VAL A 23 -14.78 -7.16 10.52
C VAL A 23 -14.08 -5.86 10.93
N ILE A 24 -12.76 -5.74 10.70
CA ILE A 24 -12.01 -4.51 11.00
C ILE A 24 -12.52 -3.35 10.13
N ALA A 25 -12.66 -3.60 8.82
CA ALA A 25 -13.12 -2.60 7.86
C ALA A 25 -14.53 -2.08 8.19
N GLU A 26 -15.46 -2.96 8.56
CA GLU A 26 -16.82 -2.58 8.99
C GLU A 26 -16.81 -1.77 10.29
N ARG A 27 -15.96 -2.13 11.26
CA ARG A 27 -15.82 -1.39 12.52
C ARG A 27 -15.23 0.01 12.35
N GLU A 28 -14.29 0.17 11.43
CA GLU A 28 -13.65 1.46 11.17
C GLU A 28 -14.37 2.30 10.12
N HIS A 29 -15.48 1.80 9.55
CA HIS A 29 -16.20 2.43 8.43
C HIS A 29 -15.27 2.72 7.22
N ARG A 30 -14.32 1.81 6.97
CA ARG A 30 -13.33 1.92 5.91
C ARG A 30 -13.47 0.78 4.92
N SER A 31 -13.03 1.00 3.69
CA SER A 31 -12.93 -0.08 2.70
C SER A 31 -11.86 -1.10 3.11
N LEU A 32 -11.97 -2.34 2.62
CA LEU A 32 -10.94 -3.38 2.81
C LEU A 32 -9.55 -2.91 2.35
N ALA A 33 -9.48 -2.21 1.22
CA ALA A 33 -8.23 -1.68 0.68
C ALA A 33 -7.60 -0.63 1.62
N ASN A 34 -8.40 0.29 2.17
CA ASN A 34 -7.91 1.30 3.10
C ASN A 34 -7.48 0.70 4.43
N THR A 35 -8.19 -0.35 4.88
CA THR A 35 -7.80 -1.11 6.07
C THR A 35 -6.45 -1.80 5.85
N MET A 36 -6.26 -2.46 4.71
CA MET A 36 -4.96 -3.05 4.33
C MET A 36 -3.85 -2.00 4.25
N GLU A 37 -4.13 -0.84 3.63
CA GLU A 37 -3.13 0.23 3.53
C GLU A 37 -2.69 0.74 4.91
N MET A 38 -3.64 0.92 5.84
CA MET A 38 -3.35 1.30 7.21
C MET A 38 -2.52 0.24 7.94
N LEU A 39 -2.90 -1.05 7.83
CA LEU A 39 -2.15 -2.15 8.44
C LEU A 39 -0.72 -2.26 7.88
N ILE A 40 -0.54 -2.07 6.58
CA ILE A 40 0.79 -2.09 5.94
C ILE A 40 1.63 -0.92 6.46
N ARG A 41 1.07 0.30 6.52
CA ARG A 41 1.78 1.47 7.03
C ARG A 41 2.19 1.32 8.50
N ASP A 42 1.27 0.86 9.35
CA ASP A 42 1.55 0.59 10.76
C ASP A 42 2.62 -0.49 10.94
N HIS A 43 2.56 -1.57 10.15
CA HIS A 43 3.59 -2.60 10.20
C HIS A 43 4.95 -2.05 9.76
N CYS A 44 4.99 -1.26 8.68
CA CYS A 44 6.23 -0.63 8.21
C CYS A 44 6.83 0.31 9.26
N ASP A 45 6.01 1.17 9.87
CA ASP A 45 6.43 2.09 10.94
C ASP A 45 7.08 1.34 12.11
N ARG A 46 6.40 0.31 12.62
CA ARG A 46 6.89 -0.52 13.74
C ARG A 46 8.18 -1.27 13.43
N ASN A 47 8.45 -1.54 12.15
CA ASN A 47 9.66 -2.26 11.70
C ASN A 47 10.72 -1.32 11.11
N GLY A 48 10.52 0.00 11.13
CA GLY A 48 11.45 0.97 10.55
C GLY A 48 11.57 0.89 9.02
N ILE A 49 10.56 0.38 8.33
CA ILE A 49 10.52 0.30 6.87
C ILE A 49 9.96 1.61 6.31
N VAL A 50 10.76 2.32 5.52
CA VAL A 50 10.32 3.57 4.88
C VAL A 50 9.50 3.27 3.63
N ILE A 51 8.24 3.72 3.60
CA ILE A 51 7.40 3.67 2.40
C ILE A 51 7.65 4.94 1.58
N PRO A 52 8.17 4.84 0.34
CA PRO A 52 8.43 6.01 -0.50
C PRO A 52 7.12 6.72 -0.90
N GLU A 53 7.18 8.05 -0.99
CA GLU A 53 6.04 8.83 -1.46
C GLU A 53 5.76 8.53 -2.94
N GLN A 54 4.48 8.55 -3.35
CA GLN A 54 4.07 8.20 -4.71
C GLN A 54 4.83 9.01 -5.78
N GLY A 55 5.12 10.29 -5.53
CA GLY A 55 5.91 11.13 -6.42
C GLY A 55 7.27 10.50 -6.74
N THR A 56 7.98 10.01 -5.71
CA THR A 56 9.31 9.38 -5.86
C THR A 56 9.26 8.02 -6.58
N LEU A 57 8.20 7.23 -6.35
CA LEU A 57 7.98 5.93 -7.00
C LEU A 57 7.74 6.06 -8.50
N PHE A 58 6.88 7.00 -8.91
CA PHE A 58 6.53 7.19 -10.31
C PHE A 58 7.54 8.06 -11.08
N ASP A 59 8.31 8.92 -10.40
CA ASP A 59 9.39 9.71 -11.01
C ASP A 59 10.62 8.83 -11.33
N LYS A 60 10.96 7.89 -10.44
CA LYS A 60 12.05 6.92 -10.67
C LYS A 60 11.77 5.96 -11.83
N ALA A 61 10.50 5.69 -12.15
CA ALA A 61 10.11 4.91 -13.32
C ALA A 61 10.29 5.65 -14.65
N LEU A 62 10.45 6.98 -14.63
CA LEU A 62 10.60 7.82 -15.83
C LEU A 62 12.08 8.10 -16.19
N LYS A 63 13.03 7.82 -15.29
CA LYS A 63 14.45 7.83 -15.62
C LYS A 63 14.94 6.39 -15.84
N PRO A 64 15.04 5.92 -17.10
CA PRO A 64 15.85 4.73 -17.37
C PRO A 64 17.28 5.00 -16.85
N ALA A 65 17.82 4.01 -16.15
CA ALA A 65 19.17 4.04 -15.60
C ALA A 65 20.15 4.53 -16.67
N GLU A 66 20.75 5.71 -16.44
CA GLU A 66 21.92 6.15 -17.18
C GLU A 66 23.03 5.10 -16.94
N PRO A 67 23.66 4.55 -17.98
CA PRO A 67 24.76 3.62 -17.79
C PRO A 67 25.93 4.38 -17.16
N ASP A 68 26.39 3.85 -16.03
CA ASP A 68 27.61 4.24 -15.33
C ASP A 68 28.77 4.28 -16.35
N THR A 69 29.44 5.42 -16.44
CA THR A 69 30.55 5.71 -17.38
C THR A 69 31.77 4.86 -17.09
#